data_AF-A0A533YW26-F1
#
_entry.id   AF-A0A533YW26-F1
#
_cell.length_a   1.000
_cell.length_b   1.000
_cell.length_c   1.000
_cell.angle_alpha   90.00
_cell.angle_beta   90.00
_cell.angle_gamma   90.00
#
_symmetry.space_group_name_H-M   'P 1'
#
loop_
_entity.id
_entity.type
_entity.pdbx_description
1 polymer ?
#
loop_
_entity_poly.entity_id
_entity_poly.type
_entity_poly.pdbx_seq_one_letter_code
_entity_poly.pdbx_strand_id
1 'polypeptide(L)'
;MTSFIPVSSLHQQASHWFDRARAAVLDELPCRRGCSRCCIGTFAITVLDMDELARGMATLPALVRADIVRRAKEQVVMMQAGFEHLTTSPFLDAWSEHKQDDLAAVFAELPCPALDGDGTCGVYAFRPGRMMGIPVSTNDSIEGACEVQIAVPILRVPAALREEEDCLAEREAMELAALQNRLPISGEEVLLAYGFLGDLIRR
;
A
#
# COMPACT_ATOMS: atom_id res chain seq x y z
N MET A 1 -1.12 -2.35 38.94
CA MET A 1 -1.51 -1.56 37.76
C MET A 1 -0.66 -2.01 36.60
N THR A 2 -1.06 -3.10 35.94
CA THR A 2 -0.46 -3.55 34.69
C THR A 2 -0.86 -2.53 33.63
N SER A 3 0.08 -1.68 33.25
CA SER A 3 -0.07 -0.77 32.12
C SER A 3 -0.30 -1.64 30.89
N PHE A 4 -1.56 -1.71 30.45
CA PHE A 4 -1.93 -2.27 29.15
C PHE A 4 -1.32 -1.32 28.12
N ILE A 5 -0.07 -1.55 27.72
CA ILE A 5 0.45 -0.95 26.50
C ILE A 5 -0.31 -1.68 25.39
N PRO A 6 -1.25 -1.04 24.67
CA PRO A 6 -1.86 -1.70 23.54
C PRO A 6 -0.74 -2.08 22.58
N VAL A 7 -0.62 -3.38 22.28
CA VAL A 7 0.25 -3.84 21.20
C VAL A 7 -0.21 -3.10 19.95
N SER A 8 0.63 -2.23 19.41
CA SER A 8 0.31 -1.45 18.22
C SER A 8 0.06 -2.39 17.05
N SER A 9 -0.88 -2.04 16.17
CA SER A 9 -1.15 -2.83 14.96
C SER A 9 0.08 -2.87 14.06
N LEU A 10 0.17 -3.88 13.18
CA LEU A 10 1.21 -3.97 12.17
C LEU A 10 1.32 -2.66 11.37
N HIS A 11 0.20 -2.12 10.89
CA HIS A 11 0.14 -0.85 10.15
C HIS A 11 0.63 0.36 10.95
N GLN A 12 0.37 0.40 12.27
CA GLN A 12 0.88 1.46 13.14
C GLN A 12 2.40 1.35 13.31
N GLN A 13 2.92 0.13 13.46
CA GLN A 13 4.36 -0.10 13.59
C GLN A 13 5.08 0.23 12.28
N ALA A 14 4.55 -0.19 11.13
CA ALA A 14 5.07 0.20 9.81
C ALA A 14 5.06 1.72 9.59
N SER A 15 4.01 2.41 10.05
CA SER A 15 3.96 3.89 9.97
C SER A 15 5.02 4.55 10.84
N HIS A 16 5.19 4.07 12.07
CA HIS A 16 6.20 4.59 12.99
C HIS A 16 7.63 4.31 12.50
N TRP A 17 7.86 3.11 11.95
CA TRP A 17 9.10 2.77 11.27
C TRP A 17 9.39 3.74 10.12
N PHE A 18 8.39 4.01 9.27
CA PHE A 18 8.55 4.91 8.12
C PHE A 18 8.91 6.34 8.56
N ASP A 19 8.26 6.86 9.60
CA ASP A 19 8.58 8.19 10.13
C ASP A 19 10.03 8.27 10.62
N ARG A 20 10.55 7.21 11.24
CA ARG A 20 11.96 7.12 11.65
C ARG A 20 12.90 6.96 10.46
N ALA A 21 12.54 6.16 9.47
CA ALA A 21 13.31 5.97 8.25
C ALA A 21 13.42 7.28 7.45
N ARG A 22 12.31 8.03 7.32
CA ARG A 22 12.29 9.37 6.69
C ARG A 22 13.22 10.35 7.43
N ALA A 23 13.16 10.37 8.76
CA ALA A 23 14.03 11.23 9.56
C ALA A 23 15.50 10.85 9.41
N ALA A 24 15.81 9.56 9.28
CA ALA A 24 17.18 9.07 9.08
C ALA A 24 17.79 9.47 7.72
N VAL A 25 16.96 9.74 6.72
CA VAL A 25 17.38 10.30 5.42
C VAL A 25 17.23 11.82 5.35
N LEU A 26 17.29 12.51 6.49
CA LEU A 26 17.26 13.99 6.61
C LEU A 26 16.05 14.66 5.93
N ASP A 27 14.91 13.98 5.89
CA ASP A 27 13.69 14.44 5.21
C ASP A 27 13.88 14.70 3.69
N GLU A 28 14.93 14.15 3.06
CA GLU A 28 15.10 14.12 1.60
C GLU A 28 13.98 13.33 0.89
N LEU A 29 13.25 12.51 1.66
CA LEU A 29 12.00 11.91 1.24
C LEU A 29 10.83 12.83 1.65
N PRO A 30 10.17 13.53 0.70
CA PRO A 30 9.14 14.54 1.01
C PRO A 30 7.79 13.93 1.42
N CYS A 31 7.72 12.61 1.58
CA CYS A 31 6.48 11.90 1.86
C CYS A 31 5.88 12.33 3.20
N ARG A 32 4.81 13.11 3.12
CA ARG A 32 3.93 13.57 4.21
C ARG A 32 2.53 13.80 3.64
N ARG A 33 1.55 14.10 4.50
CA ARG A 33 0.20 14.43 4.05
C ARG A 33 0.27 15.60 3.05
N GLY A 34 -0.32 15.42 1.87
CA GLY A 34 -0.25 16.38 0.76
C GLY A 34 0.79 16.06 -0.31
N CYS A 35 1.66 15.06 -0.10
CA CYS A 35 2.42 14.44 -1.19
C CYS A 35 1.53 13.37 -1.88
N SER A 36 1.46 13.40 -3.22
CA SER A 36 0.64 12.50 -4.02
C SER A 36 1.43 11.66 -5.02
N ARG A 37 2.77 11.71 -5.01
CA ARG A 37 3.58 11.03 -6.05
C ARG A 37 3.36 9.51 -6.09
N CYS A 38 3.31 8.85 -4.92
CA CYS A 38 2.98 7.42 -4.82
C CYS A 38 1.47 7.12 -4.92
N CYS A 39 0.62 8.15 -5.00
CA CYS A 39 -0.82 7.99 -5.16
C CYS A 39 -1.25 7.99 -6.63
N ILE A 40 -0.29 8.01 -7.57
CA ILE A 40 -0.51 7.86 -9.01
C ILE A 40 0.14 6.55 -9.43
N GLY A 41 -0.59 5.72 -10.14
CA GLY A 41 -0.23 4.35 -10.47
C GLY A 41 -1.01 3.33 -9.65
N THR A 42 -1.16 2.13 -10.22
CA THR A 42 -1.68 0.97 -9.48
C THR A 42 -0.54 0.13 -8.94
N PHE A 43 -0.78 -0.53 -7.81
CA PHE A 43 0.16 -1.45 -7.17
C PHE A 43 -0.60 -2.52 -6.41
N ALA A 44 0.08 -3.62 -6.08
CA ALA A 44 -0.45 -4.69 -5.25
C ALA A 44 -0.53 -4.24 -3.79
N ILE A 45 -1.60 -4.61 -3.11
CA ILE A 45 -1.80 -4.45 -1.67
C ILE A 45 -2.23 -5.78 -1.09
N THR A 46 -1.90 -6.01 0.18
CA THR A 46 -2.28 -7.25 0.85
C THR A 46 -3.74 -7.20 1.32
N VAL A 47 -4.33 -8.36 1.59
CA VAL A 47 -5.65 -8.42 2.24
C VAL A 47 -5.66 -7.75 3.62
N LEU A 48 -4.51 -7.66 4.31
CA LEU A 48 -4.39 -6.90 5.56
C LEU A 48 -4.51 -5.39 5.33
N ASP A 49 -3.94 -4.88 4.23
CA ASP A 49 -4.15 -3.50 3.80
C ASP A 49 -5.61 -3.23 3.45
N MET A 50 -6.32 -4.19 2.85
CA MET A 50 -7.75 -4.04 2.58
C MET A 50 -8.56 -3.83 3.88
N ASP A 51 -8.23 -4.56 4.95
CA ASP A 51 -8.87 -4.37 6.26
C ASP A 51 -8.57 -3.01 6.86
N GLU A 52 -7.33 -2.53 6.70
CA GLU A 52 -6.93 -1.20 7.15
C GLU A 52 -7.62 -0.09 6.36
N LEU A 53 -7.73 -0.24 5.04
CA LEU A 53 -8.50 0.65 4.17
C LEU A 53 -9.99 0.67 4.57
N ALA A 54 -10.59 -0.49 4.85
CA ALA A 54 -11.96 -0.57 5.31
C ALA A 54 -12.18 0.20 6.63
N ARG A 55 -11.24 0.09 7.59
CA ARG A 55 -11.24 0.91 8.82
C ARG A 55 -11.17 2.40 8.51
N GLY A 56 -10.30 2.82 7.58
CA GLY A 56 -10.21 4.22 7.16
C GLY A 56 -11.49 4.73 6.50
N MET A 57 -12.07 3.95 5.59
CA MET A 57 -13.31 4.27 4.89
C MET A 57 -14.51 4.43 5.83
N ALA A 58 -14.54 3.67 6.94
CA ALA A 58 -15.56 3.78 7.97
C ALA A 58 -15.51 5.12 8.74
N THR A 59 -14.36 5.80 8.75
CA THR A 59 -14.22 7.13 9.39
C THR A 59 -14.73 8.29 8.52
N LEU A 60 -14.98 8.04 7.24
CA LEU A 60 -15.32 9.09 6.28
C LEU A 60 -16.82 9.42 6.25
N PRO A 61 -17.18 10.68 5.90
CA PRO A 61 -18.54 11.04 5.57
C PRO A 61 -19.10 10.15 4.43
N ALA A 62 -20.40 9.87 4.47
CA ALA A 62 -21.04 8.95 3.53
C ALA A 62 -20.85 9.33 2.05
N LEU A 63 -20.92 10.64 1.74
CA LEU A 63 -20.73 11.14 0.37
C LEU A 63 -19.28 10.94 -0.11
N VAL A 64 -18.30 11.19 0.76
CA VAL A 64 -16.88 10.99 0.44
C VAL A 64 -16.60 9.51 0.21
N ARG A 65 -17.10 8.64 1.08
CA ARG A 65 -16.97 7.19 0.92
C ARG A 65 -17.61 6.70 -0.38
N ALA A 66 -18.82 7.19 -0.71
CA ALA A 66 -19.51 6.81 -1.93
C ALA A 66 -18.74 7.23 -3.19
N ASP A 67 -18.11 8.41 -3.17
CA ASP A 67 -17.30 8.88 -4.29
C ASP A 67 -16.01 8.06 -4.48
N ILE A 68 -15.30 7.71 -3.39
CA ILE A 68 -14.13 6.82 -3.46
C ILE A 68 -14.52 5.45 -4.01
N VAL A 69 -15.63 4.87 -3.52
CA VAL A 69 -16.14 3.57 -4.01
C VAL A 69 -16.53 3.65 -5.49
N ARG A 70 -17.14 4.76 -5.93
CA ARG A 70 -17.49 4.97 -7.34
C ARG A 70 -16.22 4.96 -8.21
N ARG A 71 -15.20 5.73 -7.84
CA ARG A 71 -13.90 5.75 -8.54
C ARG A 71 -13.23 4.38 -8.57
N ALA A 72 -13.21 3.68 -7.45
CA ALA A 72 -12.65 2.32 -7.38
C ALA A 72 -13.38 1.33 -8.32
N LYS A 73 -14.71 1.40 -8.42
CA LYS A 73 -15.48 0.57 -9.36
C LYS A 73 -15.16 0.90 -10.82
N GLU A 74 -15.09 2.18 -11.17
CA GLU A 74 -14.71 2.62 -12.51
C GLU A 74 -13.32 2.09 -12.89
N GLN A 75 -12.37 2.15 -11.96
CA GLN A 75 -11.02 1.62 -12.14
C GLN A 75 -10.99 0.10 -12.33
N VAL A 76 -11.70 -0.65 -11.48
CA VAL A 76 -11.79 -2.10 -11.62
C VAL A 76 -12.37 -2.51 -12.97
N VAL A 77 -13.40 -1.81 -13.46
CA VAL A 77 -13.97 -2.07 -14.80
C VAL A 77 -12.93 -1.84 -15.90
N MET A 78 -12.15 -0.75 -15.82
CA MET A 78 -11.07 -0.49 -16.78
C MET A 78 -9.97 -1.56 -16.73
N MET A 79 -9.58 -1.98 -15.52
CA MET A 79 -8.57 -3.04 -15.32
C MET A 79 -9.04 -4.38 -15.88
N GLN A 80 -10.28 -4.78 -15.59
CA GLN A 80 -10.88 -6.02 -16.11
C GLN A 80 -11.02 -6.04 -17.63
N ALA A 81 -11.28 -4.88 -18.25
CA ALA A 81 -11.32 -4.76 -19.71
C ALA A 81 -9.93 -4.90 -20.36
N GLY A 82 -8.87 -4.47 -19.68
CA GLY A 82 -7.48 -4.62 -20.14
C GLY A 82 -6.85 -5.98 -19.82
N PHE A 83 -7.31 -6.64 -18.75
CA PHE A 83 -6.70 -7.86 -18.20
C PHE A 83 -7.78 -8.88 -17.82
N GLU A 84 -8.11 -9.78 -18.74
CA GLU A 84 -9.21 -10.75 -18.60
C GLU A 84 -9.13 -11.60 -17.32
N HIS A 85 -7.93 -11.94 -16.84
CA HIS A 85 -7.75 -12.71 -15.60
C HIS A 85 -8.45 -12.07 -14.38
N LEU A 86 -8.53 -10.73 -14.33
CA LEU A 86 -9.18 -9.99 -13.26
C LEU A 86 -10.71 -10.14 -13.24
N THR A 87 -11.30 -10.66 -14.31
CA THR A 87 -12.73 -11.02 -14.35
C THR A 87 -13.02 -12.31 -13.59
N THR A 88 -12.03 -13.21 -13.51
CA THR A 88 -12.16 -14.51 -12.86
C THR A 88 -11.72 -14.46 -11.41
N SER A 89 -10.63 -13.76 -11.12
CA SER A 89 -10.10 -13.60 -9.76
C SER A 89 -9.47 -12.22 -9.59
N PRO A 90 -9.74 -11.50 -8.49
CA PRO A 90 -9.07 -10.24 -8.19
C PRO A 90 -7.64 -10.44 -7.66
N PHE A 91 -7.25 -11.69 -7.37
CA PHE A 91 -6.00 -12.02 -6.71
C PHE A 91 -4.83 -12.13 -7.69
N LEU A 92 -3.68 -11.63 -7.27
CA LEU A 92 -2.45 -11.53 -8.08
C LEU A 92 -1.46 -12.66 -7.80
N ASP A 93 -1.70 -13.49 -6.79
CA ASP A 93 -0.78 -14.53 -6.31
C ASP A 93 -0.31 -15.51 -7.41
N ALA A 94 -1.17 -15.77 -8.39
CA ALA A 94 -0.88 -16.68 -9.51
C ALA A 94 -0.29 -15.97 -10.75
N TRP A 95 -0.02 -14.66 -10.67
CA TRP A 95 0.49 -13.88 -11.78
C TRP A 95 2.01 -13.92 -11.81
N SER A 96 2.58 -14.05 -13.00
CA SER A 96 4.02 -13.82 -13.20
C SER A 96 4.36 -12.35 -13.01
N GLU A 97 5.55 -12.06 -12.47
CA GLU A 97 6.09 -10.69 -12.32
C GLU A 97 5.90 -9.85 -13.59
N HIS A 98 6.25 -10.37 -14.77
CA HIS A 98 6.09 -9.66 -16.05
C HIS A 98 4.65 -9.20 -16.33
N LYS A 99 3.64 -10.00 -15.95
CA LYS A 99 2.22 -9.62 -16.12
C LYS A 99 1.82 -8.52 -15.15
N GLN A 100 2.39 -8.53 -13.94
CA GLN A 100 2.16 -7.48 -12.96
C GLN A 100 2.81 -6.17 -13.43
N ASP A 101 4.01 -6.24 -14.00
CA ASP A 101 4.72 -5.09 -14.59
C ASP A 101 3.95 -4.48 -15.77
N ASP A 102 3.48 -5.32 -16.71
CA ASP A 102 2.66 -4.87 -17.84
C ASP A 102 1.40 -4.13 -17.36
N LEU A 103 0.74 -4.66 -16.34
CA LEU A 103 -0.43 -4.04 -15.73
C LEU A 103 -0.09 -2.70 -15.08
N ALA A 104 0.98 -2.66 -14.29
CA ALA A 104 1.44 -1.43 -13.65
C ALA A 104 1.78 -0.36 -14.69
N ALA A 105 2.41 -0.73 -15.80
CA ALA A 105 2.73 0.17 -16.91
C ALA A 105 1.48 0.74 -17.61
N VAL A 106 0.48 -0.11 -17.87
CA VAL A 106 -0.79 0.33 -18.50
C VAL A 106 -1.54 1.32 -17.62
N PHE A 107 -1.50 1.14 -16.29
CA PHE A 107 -2.22 1.98 -15.34
C PHE A 107 -1.30 2.91 -14.53
N ALA A 108 -0.12 3.25 -15.06
CA ALA A 108 0.89 4.06 -14.37
C ALA A 108 0.40 5.47 -14.00
N GLU A 109 -0.52 6.04 -14.77
CA GLU A 109 -1.10 7.37 -14.55
C GLU A 109 -2.43 7.32 -13.79
N LEU A 110 -2.87 6.14 -13.35
CA LEU A 110 -4.18 5.99 -12.72
C LEU A 110 -4.12 6.49 -11.27
N PRO A 111 -4.90 7.52 -10.87
CA PRO A 111 -4.85 8.02 -9.50
C PRO A 111 -5.51 7.04 -8.53
N CYS A 112 -5.00 6.96 -7.30
CA CYS A 112 -5.63 6.22 -6.22
C CYS A 112 -7.09 6.68 -6.00
N PRO A 113 -8.05 5.76 -5.81
CA PRO A 113 -9.45 6.12 -5.54
C PRO A 113 -9.65 7.07 -4.35
N ALA A 114 -8.73 7.09 -3.39
CA ALA A 114 -8.80 7.98 -2.22
C ALA A 114 -8.04 9.31 -2.38
N LEU A 115 -7.45 9.58 -3.54
CA LEU A 115 -6.77 10.84 -3.82
C LEU A 115 -7.78 11.93 -4.16
N ASP A 116 -7.81 13.02 -3.41
CA ASP A 116 -8.67 14.18 -3.67
C ASP A 116 -8.05 15.11 -4.73
N GLY A 117 -8.86 16.01 -5.31
CA GLY A 117 -8.44 16.91 -6.38
C GLY A 117 -7.37 17.93 -5.98
N ASP A 118 -7.20 18.17 -4.68
CA ASP A 118 -6.12 19.00 -4.13
C ASP A 118 -4.82 18.21 -3.86
N GLY A 119 -4.79 16.91 -4.21
CA GLY A 119 -3.65 16.01 -3.99
C GLY A 119 -3.59 15.41 -2.59
N THR A 120 -4.58 15.65 -1.73
CA THR A 120 -4.63 15.04 -0.39
C THR A 120 -5.24 13.64 -0.41
N CYS A 121 -4.74 12.74 0.43
CA CYS A 121 -5.31 11.41 0.58
C CYS A 121 -6.44 11.42 1.62
N GLY A 122 -7.65 11.03 1.22
CA GLY A 122 -8.82 10.96 2.10
C GLY A 122 -8.65 9.96 3.25
N VAL A 123 -7.83 8.93 3.08
CA VAL A 123 -7.54 7.91 4.10
C VAL A 123 -6.07 7.89 4.52
N TYR A 124 -5.39 9.05 4.55
CA TYR A 124 -3.93 9.12 4.73
C TYR A 124 -3.38 8.31 5.91
N ALA A 125 -4.05 8.29 7.06
CA ALA A 125 -3.64 7.50 8.23
C ALA A 125 -3.78 5.97 8.04
N PHE A 126 -4.61 5.56 7.08
CA PHE A 126 -4.95 4.19 6.72
C PHE A 126 -4.36 3.76 5.35
N ARG A 127 -3.51 4.59 4.75
CA ARG A 127 -2.97 4.36 3.39
C ARG A 127 -2.12 3.08 3.31
N PRO A 128 -2.20 2.30 2.22
CA PRO A 128 -1.27 1.22 1.94
C PRO A 128 0.08 1.77 1.44
N GLY A 129 1.06 0.88 1.21
CA GLY A 129 2.37 1.28 0.67
C GLY A 129 3.18 2.17 1.62
N ARG A 130 3.05 1.93 2.93
CA ARG A 130 3.60 2.80 3.99
C ARG A 130 5.12 2.81 4.05
N MET A 131 5.77 1.82 3.47
CA MET A 131 7.23 1.69 3.43
C MET A 131 7.82 2.12 2.07
N MET A 132 6.95 2.45 1.10
CA MET A 132 7.36 2.84 -0.24
C MET A 132 8.16 4.15 -0.27
N GLY A 133 9.12 4.21 -1.19
CA GLY A 133 9.95 5.40 -1.42
C GLY A 133 11.21 5.45 -0.56
N ILE A 134 11.41 4.49 0.36
CA ILE A 134 12.67 4.33 1.08
C ILE A 134 13.64 3.54 0.18
N PRO A 135 14.76 4.14 -0.26
CA PRO A 135 15.66 3.52 -1.24
C PRO A 135 16.37 2.30 -0.64
N VAL A 136 16.32 1.15 -1.31
CA VAL A 136 17.06 -0.06 -0.95
C VAL A 136 18.37 -0.10 -1.72
N SER A 137 19.47 -0.40 -1.05
CA SER A 137 20.78 -0.59 -1.70
C SER A 137 20.97 -2.06 -2.04
N THR A 138 21.18 -2.35 -3.32
CA THR A 138 21.70 -3.65 -3.77
C THR A 138 23.21 -3.52 -4.03
N ASN A 139 23.87 -4.61 -4.44
CA ASN A 139 25.33 -4.62 -4.65
C ASN A 139 25.79 -3.57 -5.68
N ASP A 140 24.98 -3.27 -6.69
CA ASP A 140 25.35 -2.38 -7.81
C ASP A 140 24.33 -1.26 -8.11
N SER A 141 23.17 -1.24 -7.44
CA SER A 141 22.10 -0.26 -7.70
C SER A 141 21.45 0.25 -6.41
N ILE A 142 20.73 1.38 -6.55
CA ILE A 142 19.77 1.84 -5.55
C ILE A 142 18.40 1.76 -6.21
N GLU A 143 17.48 1.07 -5.56
CA GLU A 143 16.13 0.79 -6.06
C GLU A 143 15.08 1.31 -5.09
N GLY A 144 13.85 1.52 -5.58
CA GLY A 144 12.73 1.96 -4.74
C GLY A 144 12.83 3.40 -4.21
N ALA A 145 13.81 4.18 -4.68
CA ALA A 145 13.92 5.59 -4.34
C ALA A 145 12.70 6.37 -4.86
N CYS A 146 12.15 7.25 -4.03
CA CYS A 146 11.13 8.19 -4.50
C CYS A 146 11.73 9.09 -5.60
N GLU A 147 11.02 9.28 -6.70
CA GLU A 147 11.48 10.14 -7.80
C GLU A 147 11.65 11.62 -7.42
N VAL A 148 11.05 12.04 -6.29
CA VAL A 148 11.22 13.40 -5.76
C VAL A 148 12.49 13.53 -4.91
N GLN A 149 13.10 12.41 -4.53
CA GLN A 149 14.38 12.41 -3.81
C GLN A 149 15.51 12.66 -4.82
N ILE A 150 16.04 13.88 -4.80
CA ILE A 150 17.06 14.35 -5.77
C ILE A 150 18.46 14.48 -5.17
N ALA A 151 18.65 14.23 -3.87
CA ALA A 151 19.94 14.33 -3.22
C ALA A 151 20.93 13.26 -3.73
N VAL A 152 22.17 13.69 -3.98
CA VAL A 152 23.29 12.83 -4.39
C VAL A 152 24.47 13.07 -3.44
N PRO A 153 25.00 12.03 -2.77
CA PRO A 153 24.55 10.64 -2.82
C PRO A 153 23.18 10.46 -2.14
N ILE A 154 22.41 9.48 -2.61
CA ILE A 154 21.19 9.05 -1.91
C ILE A 154 21.57 8.61 -0.50
N LEU A 155 20.95 9.24 0.51
CA LEU A 155 21.14 8.90 1.91
C LEU A 155 20.54 7.52 2.21
N ARG A 156 21.29 6.73 2.96
CA ARG A 156 20.92 5.35 3.32
C ARG A 156 20.32 5.32 4.72
N VAL A 157 19.27 4.54 4.86
CA VAL A 157 18.70 4.18 6.17
C VAL A 157 19.70 3.29 6.93
N PRO A 158 19.93 3.52 8.25
CA PRO A 158 20.79 2.68 9.09
C PRO A 158 20.40 1.20 9.11
N ALA A 159 21.37 0.31 9.30
CA ALA A 159 21.16 -1.15 9.35
C ALA A 159 20.11 -1.57 10.40
N ALA A 160 20.11 -0.95 11.59
CA ALA A 160 19.12 -1.24 12.63
C ALA A 160 17.67 -0.98 12.16
N LEU A 161 17.45 0.04 11.32
CA LEU A 161 16.12 0.28 10.75
C LEU A 161 15.79 -0.73 9.63
N ARG A 162 16.78 -1.32 8.96
CA ARG A 162 16.54 -2.43 8.03
C ARG A 162 16.15 -3.72 8.73
N GLU A 163 16.83 -4.05 9.83
CA GLU A 163 16.46 -5.19 10.66
C GLU A 163 15.03 -5.05 11.21
N GLU A 164 14.60 -3.82 11.55
CA GLU A 164 13.22 -3.54 11.92
C GLU A 164 12.22 -3.72 10.76
N GLU A 165 12.60 -3.34 9.53
CA GLU A 165 11.80 -3.56 8.32
C GLU A 165 11.61 -5.05 8.06
N ASP A 166 12.68 -5.84 8.17
CA ASP A 166 12.65 -7.29 8.02
C ASP A 166 11.71 -7.93 9.07
N CYS A 167 11.80 -7.48 10.33
CA CYS A 167 10.90 -7.92 11.40
C CYS A 167 9.42 -7.58 11.12
N LEU A 168 9.14 -6.43 10.49
CA LEU A 168 7.79 -6.05 10.09
C LEU A 168 7.27 -6.93 8.95
N ALA A 169 8.10 -7.23 7.95
CA ALA A 169 7.77 -8.12 6.84
C ALA A 169 7.50 -9.56 7.33
N GLU A 170 8.34 -10.09 8.23
CA GLU A 170 8.10 -11.39 8.86
C GLU A 170 6.77 -11.43 9.62
N ARG A 171 6.47 -10.35 10.36
CA ARG A 171 5.20 -10.25 11.08
C ARG A 171 4.00 -10.18 10.12
N GLU A 172 4.10 -9.43 9.02
CA GLU A 172 3.06 -9.37 8.00
C GLU A 172 2.77 -10.76 7.42
N ALA A 173 3.83 -11.50 7.05
CA ALA A 173 3.71 -12.87 6.56
C ALA A 173 3.04 -13.80 7.58
N MET A 174 3.38 -13.68 8.88
CA MET A 174 2.72 -14.44 9.94
C MET A 174 1.23 -14.08 10.09
N GLU A 175 0.87 -12.80 10.01
CA GLU A 175 -0.52 -12.35 10.10
C GLU A 175 -1.35 -12.80 8.87
N LEU A 176 -0.77 -12.77 7.67
CA LEU A 176 -1.38 -13.31 6.44
C LEU A 176 -1.63 -14.82 6.54
N ALA A 177 -0.62 -15.59 6.94
CA ALA A 177 -0.76 -17.03 7.14
C ALA A 177 -1.83 -17.36 8.21
N ALA A 178 -1.88 -16.58 9.29
CA ALA A 178 -2.92 -16.75 10.32
C ALA A 178 -4.32 -16.42 9.78
N LEU A 179 -4.45 -15.44 8.89
CA LEU A 179 -5.71 -15.07 8.25
C LEU A 179 -6.22 -16.16 7.32
N GLN A 180 -5.35 -16.72 6.47
CA GLN A 180 -5.68 -17.84 5.56
C GLN A 180 -6.15 -19.09 6.31
N ASN A 181 -5.57 -19.37 7.48
CA ASN A 181 -6.01 -20.49 8.30
C ASN A 181 -7.40 -20.29 8.92
N ARG A 182 -7.88 -19.04 9.03
CA ARG A 182 -9.15 -18.67 9.67
C ARG A 182 -10.27 -18.41 8.68
N LEU A 183 -9.95 -17.92 7.49
CA LEU A 183 -10.90 -17.52 6.46
C LEU A 183 -10.52 -18.19 5.13
N PRO A 184 -11.50 -18.69 4.35
CA PRO A 184 -11.25 -19.27 3.04
C PRO A 184 -11.00 -18.15 2.01
N ILE A 185 -9.94 -17.37 2.19
CA ILE A 185 -9.49 -16.38 1.21
C ILE A 185 -8.74 -17.08 0.07
N SER A 186 -8.98 -16.66 -1.17
CA SER A 186 -8.42 -17.31 -2.37
C SER A 186 -7.04 -16.78 -2.80
N GLY A 187 -6.52 -15.78 -2.08
CA GLY A 187 -5.21 -15.16 -2.31
C GLY A 187 -4.90 -14.09 -1.27
N GLU A 188 -3.69 -13.53 -1.33
CA GLU A 188 -3.14 -12.56 -0.39
C GLU A 188 -3.09 -11.15 -0.97
N GLU A 189 -2.92 -11.00 -2.28
CA GLU A 189 -2.66 -9.71 -2.91
C GLU A 189 -3.70 -9.35 -3.96
N VAL A 190 -4.13 -8.09 -3.96
CA VAL A 190 -5.04 -7.52 -4.96
C VAL A 190 -4.52 -6.15 -5.41
N LEU A 191 -5.00 -5.62 -6.54
CA LEU A 191 -4.66 -4.24 -6.91
C LEU A 191 -5.34 -3.23 -5.98
N LEU A 192 -4.68 -2.09 -5.74
CA LEU A 192 -5.14 -1.02 -4.85
C LEU A 192 -6.63 -0.67 -4.99
N ALA A 193 -7.16 -0.60 -6.22
CA ALA A 193 -8.56 -0.26 -6.48
C ALA A 193 -9.53 -1.26 -5.83
N TYR A 194 -9.18 -2.55 -5.83
CA TYR A 194 -9.96 -3.61 -5.17
C TYR A 194 -10.00 -3.43 -3.65
N GLY A 195 -8.98 -2.84 -3.03
CA GLY A 195 -8.96 -2.57 -1.57
C GLY A 195 -10.10 -1.70 -1.07
N PHE A 196 -10.61 -0.80 -1.92
CA PHE A 196 -11.76 0.06 -1.59
C PHE A 196 -13.12 -0.64 -1.77
N LEU A 197 -13.09 -1.89 -2.24
CA LEU A 197 -14.26 -2.71 -2.55
C LEU A 197 -14.32 -3.99 -1.68
N GLY A 198 -13.66 -4.01 -0.52
CA GLY A 198 -13.46 -5.23 0.29
C GLY A 198 -14.72 -6.06 0.57
N ASP A 199 -15.88 -5.43 0.78
CA ASP A 199 -17.18 -6.11 0.98
C ASP A 199 -17.65 -6.91 -0.25
N LEU A 200 -17.11 -6.64 -1.43
CA LEU A 200 -17.44 -7.28 -2.70
C LEU A 200 -16.48 -8.42 -3.05
N ILE A 201 -15.28 -8.44 -2.48
CA ILE A 201 -14.21 -9.39 -2.83
C ILE A 201 -14.20 -10.60 -1.89
N ARG A 202 -14.55 -10.41 -0.61
CA ARG A 202 -14.53 -11.46 0.41
C ARG A 202 -15.85 -12.23 0.54
N ARG A 203 -16.70 -12.20 -0.50
CA ARG A 203 -17.97 -12.95 -0.55
C ARG A 203 -17.81 -14.29 -1.25
#